data_AF-V6TSB7-F1
#
_entry.id   AF-V6TSB7-F1
#
_cell.length_a   1.000
_cell.length_b   1.000
_cell.length_c   1.000
_cell.angle_alpha   90.00
_cell.angle_beta   90.00
_cell.angle_gamma   90.00
#
_symmetry.space_group_name_H-M   'P 1'
#
loop_
_entity.id
_entity.type
_entity.pdbx_description
1 polymer ?
#
loop_
_entity_poly.entity_id
_entity_poly.type
_entity_poly.pdbx_seq_one_letter_code
_entity_poly.pdbx_strand_id
1 'polypeptide(L)'
;VWTISALLAIYLAVGALAADCSTSGTAKDYCAQGKCEMIGEIEVCTQCKTGGNAPIDGVCVSKDNAASTAGCAKKAEALDTSSTICEKCTQTGYFLYKGGCYKIATPPESTICKAAGNTAGICEVCQAGYFKNPASTSDATKQSCIACNDTTGADSNTGVANCATCDPPKTPGQNNSPQKAVCTKCAQTKYLKDGTCVDKTGCTPNTEFAKEDSVNGNKCISCGDATDGVTDCKTCTAPSGESTKPTCTECNNNKIVKMEPSGTSCVEEAACVDGFFVETVSGTPSKKCTACADSNCAVCKK
;
A
#
# COMPACT_ATOMS: atom_id res chain seq x y z
N VAL A 1 -44.14 35.62 9.23
CA VAL A 1 -42.89 35.61 8.42
C VAL A 1 -41.95 34.61 9.06
N TRP A 2 -42.03 33.34 8.65
CA TRP A 2 -41.11 32.28 9.10
C TRP A 2 -40.46 31.70 7.84
N THR A 3 -39.19 32.01 7.63
CA THR A 3 -38.39 31.55 6.49
C THR A 3 -37.87 30.15 6.80
N ILE A 4 -38.32 29.17 6.00
CA ILE A 4 -37.74 27.83 5.96
C ILE A 4 -36.41 27.94 5.19
N SER A 5 -35.29 27.94 5.91
CA SER A 5 -33.96 27.79 5.32
C SER A 5 -33.78 26.35 4.85
N ALA A 6 -33.92 26.13 3.54
CA ALA A 6 -33.54 24.89 2.88
C ALA A 6 -32.00 24.84 2.77
N LEU A 7 -31.36 24.07 3.64
CA LEU A 7 -29.96 23.66 3.50
C LEU A 7 -29.88 22.61 2.38
N LEU A 8 -29.55 23.06 1.17
CA LEU A 8 -29.20 22.20 0.05
C LEU A 8 -27.82 21.60 0.34
N ALA A 9 -27.78 20.36 0.85
CA ALA A 9 -26.55 19.60 0.97
C ALA A 9 -26.06 19.22 -0.44
N ILE A 10 -25.17 20.03 -1.00
CA ILE A 10 -24.44 19.69 -2.22
C ILE A 10 -23.46 18.58 -1.86
N TYR A 11 -23.90 17.34 -2.06
CA TYR A 11 -23.05 16.16 -2.04
C TYR A 11 -22.10 16.25 -3.24
N LEU A 12 -20.90 16.78 -3.04
CA LEU A 12 -19.82 16.68 -4.03
C LEU A 12 -19.41 15.21 -4.09
N ALA A 13 -20.04 14.45 -4.97
CA ALA A 13 -19.50 13.18 -5.42
C ALA A 13 -18.16 13.47 -6.10
N VAL A 14 -17.06 13.30 -5.37
CA VAL A 14 -15.72 13.23 -5.96
C VAL A 14 -15.64 11.89 -6.68
N GLY A 15 -16.30 11.80 -7.83
CA GLY A 15 -16.07 10.72 -8.78
C GLY A 15 -14.64 10.84 -9.24
N ALA A 16 -13.83 9.80 -9.01
CA ALA A 16 -12.52 9.70 -9.64
C ALA A 16 -12.74 9.83 -11.15
N LEU A 17 -12.35 10.97 -11.73
CA LEU A 17 -12.29 11.09 -13.19
C LEU A 17 -11.28 10.04 -13.65
N ALA A 18 -11.75 9.03 -14.38
CA ALA A 18 -10.87 8.09 -15.05
C ALA A 18 -9.92 8.91 -15.92
N ALA A 19 -8.61 8.75 -15.72
CA ALA A 19 -7.62 9.49 -16.49
C ALA A 19 -7.86 9.20 -17.98
N ASP A 20 -7.94 10.26 -18.80
CA ASP A 20 -8.01 10.09 -20.24
C ASP A 20 -6.73 9.39 -20.73
N CYS A 21 -6.86 8.57 -21.78
CA CYS A 21 -5.72 7.97 -22.46
C CYS A 21 -4.73 9.05 -22.90
N SER A 22 -3.43 8.76 -22.79
CA SER A 22 -2.36 9.65 -23.21
C SER A 22 -2.57 10.10 -24.65
N THR A 23 -2.35 11.39 -24.89
CA THR A 23 -2.43 11.98 -26.24
C THR A 23 -1.25 11.59 -27.13
N SER A 24 -0.19 11.01 -26.56
CA SER A 24 1.00 10.59 -27.30
C SER A 24 0.94 9.15 -27.82
N GLY A 25 -0.03 8.35 -27.34
CA GLY A 25 -0.20 6.95 -27.73
C GLY A 25 -1.30 6.75 -28.76
N THR A 26 -1.25 5.64 -29.51
CA THR A 26 -2.35 5.23 -30.40
C THR A 26 -3.53 4.64 -29.63
N ALA A 27 -3.33 4.29 -28.34
CA ALA A 27 -4.36 3.72 -27.46
C ALA A 27 -5.67 4.51 -27.47
N LYS A 28 -5.58 5.85 -27.50
CA LYS A 28 -6.75 6.74 -27.52
C LYS A 28 -7.68 6.53 -28.73
N ASP A 29 -7.17 6.02 -29.85
CA ASP A 29 -7.96 5.88 -31.08
C ASP A 29 -8.88 4.65 -31.03
N TYR A 30 -8.44 3.58 -30.35
CA TYR A 30 -9.14 2.30 -30.28
C TYR A 30 -9.64 1.93 -28.88
N CYS A 31 -9.19 2.62 -27.84
CA CYS A 31 -9.65 2.43 -26.47
C CYS A 31 -10.84 3.33 -26.15
N ALA A 32 -11.78 2.81 -25.37
CA ALA A 32 -12.88 3.61 -24.86
C ALA A 32 -12.36 4.74 -23.95
N GLN A 33 -13.10 5.84 -23.86
CA GLN A 33 -12.68 7.00 -23.07
C GLN A 33 -12.49 6.61 -21.59
N GLY A 34 -11.36 7.02 -21.01
CA GLY A 34 -11.01 6.70 -19.62
C GLY A 34 -10.75 5.21 -19.36
N LYS A 35 -10.50 4.41 -20.40
CA LYS A 35 -10.22 2.97 -20.29
C LYS A 35 -8.77 2.60 -20.57
N CYS A 36 -7.86 3.59 -20.49
CA CYS A 36 -6.44 3.33 -20.49
C CYS A 36 -5.89 3.24 -19.07
N GLU A 37 -4.94 2.34 -18.86
CA GLU A 37 -4.24 2.19 -17.58
C GLU A 37 -2.75 1.99 -17.80
N MET A 38 -1.93 2.37 -16.81
CA MET A 38 -0.50 2.13 -16.83
C MET A 38 -0.18 0.80 -16.16
N ILE A 39 0.49 -0.10 -16.88
CA ILE A 39 1.13 -1.28 -16.33
C ILE A 39 2.64 -1.04 -16.40
N GLY A 40 3.23 -0.65 -15.27
CA GLY A 40 4.60 -0.11 -15.27
C GLY A 40 4.68 1.15 -16.13
N GLU A 41 5.49 1.11 -17.18
CA GLU A 41 5.69 2.22 -18.12
C GLU A 41 4.85 2.10 -19.40
N ILE A 42 4.09 1.01 -19.54
CA ILE A 42 3.29 0.73 -20.73
C ILE A 42 1.85 1.16 -20.48
N GLU A 43 1.33 2.05 -21.33
CA GLU A 43 -0.10 2.37 -21.37
C GLU A 43 -0.84 1.27 -22.13
N VAL A 44 -1.86 0.70 -21.49
CA VAL A 44 -2.68 -0.38 -22.04
C VAL A 44 -4.15 0.00 -22.10
N CYS A 45 -4.88 -0.57 -23.05
CA CYS A 45 -6.32 -0.47 -23.10
C CYS A 45 -7.00 -1.59 -22.31
N THR A 46 -7.96 -1.24 -21.46
CA THR A 46 -8.76 -2.19 -20.65
C THR A 46 -10.16 -2.41 -21.22
N GLN A 47 -10.59 -1.59 -22.20
CA GLN A 47 -11.86 -1.78 -22.90
C GLN A 47 -11.83 -1.10 -24.27
N CYS A 48 -12.13 -1.88 -25.31
CA CYS A 48 -12.13 -1.37 -26.68
C CYS A 48 -13.32 -0.47 -26.96
N LYS A 49 -13.09 0.57 -27.76
CA LYS A 49 -14.11 1.53 -28.19
C LYS A 49 -15.09 0.91 -29.17
N THR A 50 -14.59 0.12 -30.10
CA THR A 50 -15.36 -0.51 -31.18
C THR A 50 -15.76 -1.93 -30.76
N GLY A 51 -17.05 -2.25 -30.90
CA GLY A 51 -17.56 -3.62 -30.69
C GLY A 51 -16.98 -4.62 -31.69
N GLY A 52 -16.90 -5.88 -31.29
CA GLY A 52 -16.22 -6.93 -32.05
C GLY A 52 -14.70 -6.97 -31.82
N ASN A 53 -14.18 -6.14 -30.91
CA ASN A 53 -12.78 -6.12 -30.52
C ASN A 53 -12.63 -6.41 -29.02
N ALA A 54 -11.48 -6.95 -28.62
CA ALA A 54 -11.15 -7.12 -27.22
C ALA A 54 -9.65 -6.83 -26.94
N PRO A 55 -9.30 -6.41 -25.72
CA PRO A 55 -7.90 -6.14 -25.38
C PRO A 55 -7.10 -7.43 -25.22
N ILE A 56 -6.02 -7.55 -26.00
CA ILE A 56 -5.01 -8.61 -25.89
C ILE A 56 -3.67 -7.95 -25.65
N ASP A 57 -3.03 -8.27 -24.53
CA ASP A 57 -1.81 -7.57 -24.06
C ASP A 57 -2.00 -6.04 -24.03
N GLY A 58 -3.21 -5.57 -23.73
CA GLY A 58 -3.56 -4.15 -23.72
C GLY A 58 -3.86 -3.52 -25.09
N VAL A 59 -3.80 -4.27 -26.18
CA VAL A 59 -4.10 -3.78 -27.54
C VAL A 59 -5.45 -4.29 -28.01
N CYS A 60 -6.28 -3.40 -28.55
CA CYS A 60 -7.57 -3.77 -29.10
C CYS A 60 -7.44 -4.48 -30.45
N VAL A 61 -7.86 -5.74 -30.50
CA VAL A 61 -7.79 -6.58 -31.69
C VAL A 61 -9.14 -7.24 -31.97
N SER A 62 -9.40 -7.56 -33.25
CA SER A 62 -10.65 -8.18 -33.68
C SER A 62 -10.86 -9.56 -33.08
N LYS A 63 -12.13 -9.87 -32.76
CA LYS A 63 -12.61 -11.20 -32.33
C LYS A 63 -12.23 -12.31 -33.31
N ASP A 64 -12.08 -11.99 -34.59
CA ASP A 64 -11.76 -12.95 -35.65
C ASP A 64 -10.24 -13.09 -35.90
N ASN A 65 -9.41 -12.47 -35.06
CA ASN A 65 -7.95 -12.49 -35.18
C ASN A 65 -7.29 -12.84 -33.83
N ALA A 66 -6.35 -12.02 -33.34
CA ALA A 66 -5.58 -12.30 -32.13
C ALA A 66 -6.42 -12.52 -30.85
N ALA A 67 -7.63 -11.94 -30.76
CA ALA A 67 -8.52 -12.21 -29.62
C ALA A 67 -8.97 -13.67 -29.56
N SER A 68 -9.31 -14.28 -30.71
CA SER A 68 -9.62 -15.71 -30.78
C SER A 68 -8.41 -16.59 -30.43
N THR A 69 -7.21 -16.20 -30.89
CA THR A 69 -5.96 -16.95 -30.61
C THR A 69 -5.60 -16.93 -29.13
N ALA A 70 -5.88 -15.83 -28.43
CA ALA A 70 -5.72 -15.71 -26.99
C ALA A 70 -6.86 -16.37 -26.18
N GLY A 71 -7.85 -16.96 -26.86
CA GLY A 71 -9.01 -17.58 -26.22
C GLY A 71 -9.91 -16.58 -25.47
N CYS A 72 -9.91 -15.31 -25.88
CA CYS A 72 -10.78 -14.31 -25.29
C CYS A 72 -12.25 -14.68 -25.55
N ALA A 73 -13.04 -14.73 -24.49
CA ALA A 73 -14.44 -15.10 -24.56
C ALA A 73 -15.28 -14.33 -23.54
N LYS A 74 -16.61 -14.35 -23.72
CA LYS A 74 -17.55 -14.00 -22.66
C LYS A 74 -17.58 -15.10 -21.61
N LYS A 75 -18.25 -14.88 -20.49
CA LYS A 75 -18.39 -15.84 -19.39
C LYS A 75 -18.92 -17.19 -19.87
N ALA A 76 -19.98 -17.18 -20.68
CA ALA A 76 -20.64 -18.39 -21.15
C ALA A 76 -20.58 -18.60 -22.68
N GLU A 77 -20.13 -17.62 -23.45
CA GLU A 77 -20.26 -17.59 -24.91
C GLU A 77 -18.98 -17.09 -25.60
N ALA A 78 -18.89 -17.26 -26.91
CA ALA A 78 -17.87 -16.62 -27.73
C ALA A 78 -18.08 -15.09 -27.79
N LEU A 79 -17.05 -14.34 -28.20
CA LEU A 79 -17.20 -12.92 -28.49
C LEU A 79 -18.14 -12.71 -29.69
N ASP A 80 -18.85 -11.59 -29.69
CA ASP A 80 -19.69 -11.14 -30.81
C ASP A 80 -19.38 -9.69 -31.18
N THR A 81 -20.17 -9.11 -32.08
CA THR A 81 -19.99 -7.73 -32.58
C THR A 81 -20.27 -6.65 -31.52
N SER A 82 -20.83 -7.01 -30.37
CA SER A 82 -21.03 -6.10 -29.23
C SER A 82 -19.92 -6.19 -28.20
N SER A 83 -19.09 -7.24 -28.24
CA SER A 83 -17.99 -7.43 -27.30
C SER A 83 -16.95 -6.31 -27.41
N THR A 84 -16.53 -5.79 -26.24
CA THR A 84 -15.46 -4.78 -26.10
C THR A 84 -14.35 -5.21 -25.14
N ILE A 85 -14.53 -6.35 -24.46
CA ILE A 85 -13.64 -6.92 -23.44
C ILE A 85 -13.65 -8.44 -23.51
N CYS A 86 -12.67 -9.06 -22.84
CA CYS A 86 -12.66 -10.45 -22.44
C CYS A 86 -13.28 -10.59 -21.04
N GLU A 87 -14.14 -11.57 -20.84
CA GLU A 87 -14.63 -11.96 -19.50
C GLU A 87 -13.93 -13.21 -18.98
N LYS A 88 -13.24 -13.95 -19.86
CA LYS A 88 -12.32 -15.05 -19.54
C LYS A 88 -11.33 -15.28 -20.69
N CYS A 89 -10.25 -15.99 -20.39
CA CYS A 89 -9.27 -16.44 -21.37
C CYS A 89 -9.21 -17.97 -21.36
N THR A 90 -9.53 -18.60 -22.49
CA THR A 90 -9.59 -20.07 -22.60
C THR A 90 -8.30 -20.68 -23.11
N GLN A 91 -7.35 -19.86 -23.59
CA GLN A 91 -6.08 -20.32 -24.12
C GLN A 91 -5.05 -20.48 -23.01
N THR A 92 -4.36 -21.63 -22.98
CA THR A 92 -3.21 -21.84 -22.10
C THR A 92 -2.10 -20.84 -22.42
N GLY A 93 -1.45 -20.30 -21.39
CA GLY A 93 -0.44 -19.26 -21.53
C GLY A 93 -1.02 -17.84 -21.52
N TYR A 94 -2.33 -17.68 -21.33
CA TYR A 94 -2.97 -16.39 -21.09
C TYR A 94 -3.72 -16.38 -19.76
N PHE A 95 -3.84 -15.19 -19.17
CA PHE A 95 -4.64 -14.95 -17.98
C PHE A 95 -5.53 -13.71 -18.12
N LEU A 96 -6.62 -13.67 -17.36
CA LEU A 96 -7.55 -12.54 -17.34
C LEU A 96 -7.02 -11.42 -16.44
N TYR A 97 -6.93 -10.21 -16.99
CA TYR A 97 -6.63 -8.99 -16.26
C TYR A 97 -7.39 -7.81 -16.87
N LYS A 98 -8.16 -7.08 -16.06
CA LYS A 98 -8.90 -5.86 -16.41
C LYS A 98 -9.60 -5.91 -17.77
N GLY A 99 -10.38 -6.99 -17.99
CA GLY A 99 -11.16 -7.15 -19.21
C GLY A 99 -10.34 -7.52 -20.46
N GLY A 100 -9.08 -7.92 -20.31
CA GLY A 100 -8.23 -8.39 -21.41
C GLY A 100 -7.55 -9.72 -21.11
N CYS A 101 -7.10 -10.39 -22.17
CA CYS A 101 -6.26 -11.58 -22.05
C CYS A 101 -4.79 -11.20 -22.25
N TYR A 102 -3.98 -11.48 -21.24
CA TYR A 102 -2.56 -11.13 -21.21
C TYR A 102 -1.72 -12.40 -21.25
N LYS A 103 -0.65 -12.37 -22.03
CA LYS A 103 0.32 -13.46 -22.08
C LYS A 103 1.02 -13.62 -20.75
N ILE A 104 1.23 -14.87 -20.40
CA ILE A 104 2.09 -15.29 -19.30
C ILE A 104 3.48 -15.44 -19.90
N ALA A 105 4.39 -14.53 -19.53
CA ALA A 105 5.74 -14.49 -20.04
C ALA A 105 6.72 -14.08 -18.93
N THR A 106 8.01 -14.26 -19.16
CA THR A 106 9.05 -13.80 -18.23
C THR A 106 9.25 -12.29 -18.41
N PRO A 107 9.45 -11.49 -17.34
CA PRO A 107 9.87 -10.11 -17.48
C PRO A 107 11.07 -9.96 -18.43
N PRO A 108 11.09 -8.97 -19.33
CA PRO A 108 10.21 -7.78 -19.36
C PRO A 108 8.86 -7.98 -20.07
N GLU A 109 8.60 -9.16 -20.66
CA GLU A 109 7.44 -9.37 -21.55
C GLU A 109 6.08 -9.44 -20.82
N SER A 110 6.06 -9.84 -19.54
CA SER A 110 4.88 -9.76 -18.68
C SER A 110 5.28 -9.33 -17.27
N THR A 111 4.68 -8.24 -16.80
CA THR A 111 4.97 -7.64 -15.48
C THR A 111 3.89 -7.94 -14.45
N ILE A 112 2.87 -8.74 -14.80
CA ILE A 112 1.73 -9.05 -13.92
C ILE A 112 1.76 -10.51 -13.46
N CYS A 113 1.94 -11.46 -14.38
CA CYS A 113 1.89 -12.88 -14.06
C CYS A 113 3.28 -13.53 -14.11
N LYS A 114 3.66 -14.23 -13.05
CA LYS A 114 4.92 -14.95 -12.94
C LYS A 114 4.77 -16.44 -13.30
N ALA A 115 3.69 -17.07 -12.88
CA ALA A 115 3.45 -18.48 -13.16
C ALA A 115 1.97 -18.74 -13.49
N ALA A 116 1.75 -19.55 -14.52
CA ALA A 116 0.41 -19.99 -14.92
C ALA A 116 -0.23 -20.90 -13.88
N GLY A 117 -1.56 -20.84 -13.77
CA GLY A 117 -2.36 -21.83 -13.07
C GLY A 117 -2.65 -23.07 -13.91
N ASN A 118 -3.25 -24.06 -13.26
CA ASN A 118 -3.66 -25.32 -13.91
C ASN A 118 -4.87 -25.15 -14.84
N THR A 119 -5.64 -24.08 -14.67
CA THR A 119 -6.77 -23.71 -15.52
C THR A 119 -6.35 -22.57 -16.44
N ALA A 120 -6.66 -22.69 -17.74
CA ALA A 120 -6.45 -21.59 -18.68
C ALA A 120 -7.16 -20.32 -18.19
N GLY A 121 -6.53 -19.16 -18.40
CA GLY A 121 -7.05 -17.88 -17.93
C GLY A 121 -6.67 -17.52 -16.51
N ILE A 122 -6.01 -18.41 -15.77
CA ILE A 122 -5.59 -18.17 -14.39
C ILE A 122 -4.09 -17.93 -14.29
N CYS A 123 -3.71 -16.85 -13.61
CA CYS A 123 -2.36 -16.64 -13.13
C CYS A 123 -2.24 -17.15 -11.70
N GLU A 124 -1.39 -18.14 -11.43
CA GLU A 124 -1.24 -18.72 -10.09
C GLU A 124 -0.38 -17.84 -9.19
N VAL A 125 0.76 -17.40 -9.72
CA VAL A 125 1.72 -16.55 -8.98
C VAL A 125 1.80 -15.21 -9.67
N CYS A 126 1.36 -14.17 -8.99
CA CYS A 126 1.48 -12.78 -9.46
C CYS A 126 2.91 -12.27 -9.28
N GLN A 127 3.31 -11.31 -10.12
CA GLN A 127 4.59 -10.62 -9.99
C GLN A 127 4.60 -9.68 -8.79
N ALA A 128 5.80 -9.25 -8.38
CA ALA A 128 5.95 -8.25 -7.34
C ALA A 128 5.18 -6.97 -7.70
N GLY A 129 4.50 -6.39 -6.70
CA GLY A 129 3.58 -5.26 -6.89
C GLY A 129 2.15 -5.66 -7.24
N TYR A 130 1.88 -6.97 -7.35
CA TYR A 130 0.54 -7.53 -7.49
C TYR A 130 0.31 -8.60 -6.43
N PHE A 131 -0.93 -8.72 -5.96
CA PHE A 131 -1.35 -9.81 -5.09
C PHE A 131 -2.32 -10.74 -5.83
N LYS A 132 -2.30 -12.02 -5.45
CA LYS A 132 -3.27 -13.01 -5.95
C LYS A 132 -4.65 -12.69 -5.40
N ASN A 133 -5.61 -12.47 -6.27
CA ASN A 133 -7.01 -12.26 -5.91
C ASN A 133 -7.59 -13.54 -5.30
N PRO A 134 -8.01 -13.54 -4.01
CA PRO A 134 -8.55 -14.73 -3.37
C PRO A 134 -9.87 -15.23 -4.00
N ALA A 135 -10.56 -14.40 -4.79
CA ALA A 135 -11.77 -14.81 -5.51
C ALA A 135 -11.48 -15.65 -6.76
N SER A 136 -10.22 -15.72 -7.23
CA SER A 136 -9.88 -16.32 -8.53
C SER A 136 -9.39 -17.78 -8.45
N THR A 137 -9.41 -18.42 -7.29
CA THR A 137 -8.65 -19.64 -6.98
C THR A 137 -8.96 -20.84 -7.90
N SER A 138 -10.07 -20.82 -8.63
CA SER A 138 -10.35 -21.75 -9.75
C SER A 138 -11.36 -21.19 -10.75
N ASP A 139 -11.64 -19.89 -10.72
CA ASP A 139 -12.65 -19.26 -11.58
C ASP A 139 -11.95 -18.34 -12.59
N ALA A 140 -11.86 -18.80 -13.84
CA ALA A 140 -11.23 -18.05 -14.93
C ALA A 140 -12.06 -16.82 -15.38
N THR A 141 -13.23 -16.60 -14.79
CA THR A 141 -14.04 -15.38 -14.98
C THR A 141 -13.68 -14.28 -13.97
N LYS A 142 -12.73 -14.58 -13.07
CA LYS A 142 -12.23 -13.70 -12.03
C LYS A 142 -10.82 -13.30 -12.33
N GLN A 143 -10.52 -12.02 -12.10
CA GLN A 143 -9.19 -11.50 -12.35
C GLN A 143 -8.21 -12.15 -11.38
N SER A 144 -7.09 -12.66 -11.88
CA SER A 144 -6.15 -13.41 -11.04
C SER A 144 -5.26 -12.53 -10.17
N CYS A 145 -4.76 -11.43 -10.72
CA CYS A 145 -3.80 -10.55 -10.06
C CYS A 145 -4.38 -9.15 -9.94
N ILE A 146 -4.25 -8.53 -8.78
CA ILE A 146 -4.67 -7.13 -8.55
C ILE A 146 -3.43 -6.35 -8.14
N ALA A 147 -3.21 -5.19 -8.74
CA ALA A 147 -2.06 -4.36 -8.38
C ALA A 147 -2.20 -3.88 -6.93
N CYS A 148 -1.10 -3.84 -6.19
CA CYS A 148 -1.11 -3.44 -4.79
C CYS A 148 -1.60 -2.00 -4.59
N ASN A 149 -1.48 -1.14 -5.60
CA ASN A 149 -1.99 0.24 -5.59
C ASN A 149 -3.36 0.42 -6.25
N ASP A 150 -4.00 -0.63 -6.76
CA ASP A 150 -5.29 -0.54 -7.45
C ASP A 150 -6.44 -0.40 -6.44
N THR A 151 -6.85 0.84 -6.16
CA THR A 151 -7.95 1.13 -5.24
C THR A 151 -9.33 0.82 -5.80
N THR A 152 -9.46 0.62 -7.12
CA THR A 152 -10.69 0.13 -7.74
C THR A 152 -10.81 -1.37 -7.57
N GLY A 153 -9.70 -2.08 -7.79
CA GLY A 153 -9.56 -3.51 -7.59
C GLY A 153 -10.41 -4.34 -8.54
N ALA A 154 -10.68 -5.58 -8.14
CA ALA A 154 -11.52 -6.52 -8.86
C ALA A 154 -12.21 -7.48 -7.88
N ASP A 155 -13.41 -7.94 -8.23
CA ASP A 155 -14.14 -8.97 -7.47
C ASP A 155 -14.29 -8.65 -5.97
N SER A 156 -14.58 -7.38 -5.65
CA SER A 156 -14.67 -6.86 -4.27
C SER A 156 -13.37 -6.95 -3.46
N ASN A 157 -12.23 -7.12 -4.10
CA ASN A 157 -10.90 -7.05 -3.48
C ASN A 157 -10.16 -5.84 -4.04
N THR A 158 -9.55 -5.05 -3.17
CA THR A 158 -8.88 -3.78 -3.54
C THR A 158 -7.47 -3.70 -2.99
N GLY A 159 -6.63 -2.94 -3.67
CA GLY A 159 -5.31 -2.52 -3.19
C GLY A 159 -5.37 -1.33 -2.23
N VAL A 160 -4.21 -0.71 -2.02
CA VAL A 160 -3.97 0.42 -1.12
C VAL A 160 -3.28 1.53 -1.90
N ALA A 161 -3.85 2.73 -1.92
CA ALA A 161 -3.23 3.87 -2.61
C ALA A 161 -1.75 4.05 -2.23
N ASN A 162 -0.91 4.30 -3.24
CA ASN A 162 0.55 4.45 -3.12
C ASN A 162 1.29 3.23 -2.55
N CYS A 163 0.72 2.03 -2.62
CA CYS A 163 1.39 0.82 -2.16
C CYS A 163 2.21 0.15 -3.26
N ALA A 164 3.50 -0.11 -2.98
CA ALA A 164 4.40 -0.79 -3.91
C ALA A 164 4.36 -2.31 -3.75
N THR A 165 4.25 -2.83 -2.53
CA THR A 165 4.09 -4.27 -2.24
C THR A 165 3.08 -4.48 -1.14
N CYS A 166 2.33 -5.59 -1.22
CA CYS A 166 1.23 -5.87 -0.32
C CYS A 166 1.01 -7.36 -0.15
N ASP A 167 0.37 -7.72 0.96
CA ASP A 167 -0.16 -9.05 1.19
C ASP A 167 -1.64 -9.11 0.76
N PRO A 168 -2.08 -10.24 0.15
CA PRO A 168 -3.47 -10.41 -0.24
C PRO A 168 -4.40 -10.45 0.97
N PRO A 169 -5.69 -10.10 0.81
CA PRO A 169 -6.68 -10.39 1.82
C PRO A 169 -6.75 -11.88 2.15
N LYS A 170 -7.00 -12.21 3.41
CA LYS A 170 -7.08 -13.62 3.87
C LYS A 170 -8.32 -14.36 3.36
N THR A 171 -9.37 -13.62 3.04
CA THR A 171 -10.65 -14.15 2.57
C THR A 171 -11.08 -13.40 1.31
N PRO A 172 -11.83 -14.05 0.40
CA PRO A 172 -12.40 -13.36 -0.75
C PRO A 172 -13.36 -12.24 -0.32
N GLY A 173 -13.24 -11.08 -0.98
CA GLY A 173 -14.24 -10.02 -0.90
C GLY A 173 -15.62 -10.43 -1.39
N GLN A 174 -16.64 -9.79 -0.82
CA GLN A 174 -18.04 -9.92 -1.22
C GLN A 174 -18.64 -8.53 -1.44
N ASN A 175 -19.72 -8.42 -2.21
CA ASN A 175 -20.32 -7.11 -2.55
C ASN A 175 -20.71 -6.27 -1.31
N ASN A 176 -21.11 -6.93 -0.21
CA ASN A 176 -21.48 -6.30 1.06
C ASN A 176 -20.33 -6.28 2.09
N SER A 177 -19.19 -6.87 1.75
CA SER A 177 -18.02 -7.00 2.61
C SER A 177 -16.75 -7.04 1.74
N PRO A 178 -16.42 -5.93 1.07
CA PRO A 178 -15.22 -5.85 0.26
C PRO A 178 -13.98 -6.02 1.15
N GLN A 179 -12.92 -6.54 0.56
CA GLN A 179 -11.67 -6.81 1.24
C GLN A 179 -10.56 -5.95 0.67
N LYS A 180 -9.59 -5.60 1.50
CA LYS A 180 -8.48 -4.72 1.13
C LYS A 180 -7.17 -5.42 1.43
N ALA A 181 -6.23 -5.36 0.49
CA ALA A 181 -4.87 -5.81 0.69
C ALA A 181 -4.21 -5.03 1.83
N VAL A 182 -3.20 -5.64 2.45
CA VAL A 182 -2.41 -5.01 3.51
C VAL A 182 -1.09 -4.55 2.88
N CYS A 183 -0.82 -3.26 2.88
CA CYS A 183 0.44 -2.76 2.33
C CYS A 183 1.62 -3.19 3.20
N THR A 184 2.71 -3.59 2.58
CA THR A 184 3.95 -4.00 3.26
C THR A 184 5.14 -3.11 2.90
N LYS A 185 5.06 -2.40 1.77
CA LYS A 185 6.01 -1.36 1.36
C LYS A 185 5.31 -0.30 0.53
N CYS A 186 5.51 0.97 0.89
CA CYS A 186 4.95 2.10 0.15
C CYS A 186 5.83 2.47 -1.05
N ALA A 187 5.19 3.01 -2.09
CA ALA A 187 5.86 3.59 -3.24
C ALA A 187 6.32 5.03 -2.92
N GLN A 188 7.25 5.53 -3.73
CA GLN A 188 7.71 6.92 -3.69
C GLN A 188 8.29 7.29 -2.29
N THR A 189 7.99 8.48 -1.79
CA THR A 189 8.44 9.01 -0.49
C THR A 189 7.44 8.76 0.65
N LYS A 190 6.44 7.90 0.45
CA LYS A 190 5.40 7.60 1.44
C LYS A 190 5.92 6.66 2.52
N TYR A 191 5.31 6.72 3.70
CA TYR A 191 5.66 5.95 4.91
C TYR A 191 4.59 4.91 5.18
N LEU A 192 5.02 3.68 5.47
CA LEU A 192 4.13 2.60 5.89
C LEU A 192 3.64 2.82 7.32
N LYS A 193 2.33 2.76 7.52
CA LYS A 193 1.66 2.84 8.82
C LYS A 193 0.46 1.91 8.83
N ASP A 194 0.48 0.91 9.71
CA ASP A 194 -0.62 -0.04 9.92
C ASP A 194 -1.19 -0.64 8.62
N GLY A 195 -0.32 -1.03 7.69
CA GLY A 195 -0.74 -1.60 6.40
C GLY A 195 -1.23 -0.57 5.38
N THR A 196 -1.02 0.72 5.62
CA THR A 196 -1.39 1.84 4.74
C THR A 196 -0.21 2.75 4.46
N CYS A 197 -0.32 3.61 3.44
CA CYS A 197 0.72 4.54 3.06
C CYS A 197 0.29 5.98 3.35
N VAL A 198 1.13 6.68 4.12
CA VAL A 198 0.90 8.07 4.54
C VAL A 198 2.08 8.96 4.16
N ASP A 199 1.90 10.27 4.21
CA ASP A 199 3.02 11.21 4.16
C ASP A 199 3.83 11.18 5.47
N LYS A 200 5.03 11.77 5.46
CA LYS A 200 5.90 11.86 6.66
C LYS A 200 5.16 12.41 7.89
N THR A 201 4.29 13.39 7.67
CA THR A 201 3.46 14.03 8.70
C THR A 201 2.27 13.18 9.16
N GLY A 202 2.01 12.05 8.50
CA GLY A 202 0.97 11.09 8.87
C GLY A 202 1.40 10.11 9.97
N CYS A 203 2.69 10.04 10.31
CA CYS A 203 3.13 9.38 11.55
C CYS A 203 2.59 10.17 12.75
N THR A 204 2.02 9.47 13.73
CA THR A 204 1.35 10.09 14.88
C THR A 204 2.35 10.93 15.67
N PRO A 205 2.18 12.25 15.77
CA PRO A 205 3.14 13.10 16.47
C PRO A 205 3.38 12.62 17.91
N ASN A 206 4.64 12.70 18.36
CA ASN A 206 5.13 12.31 19.68
C ASN A 206 5.06 10.82 20.01
N THR A 207 4.15 10.02 19.44
CA THR A 207 4.05 8.57 19.75
C THR A 207 4.65 7.69 18.66
N GLU A 208 4.83 8.24 17.47
CA GLU A 208 5.52 7.64 16.34
C GLU A 208 6.53 8.62 15.76
N PHE A 209 7.53 8.10 15.04
CA PHE A 209 8.43 8.89 14.23
C PHE A 209 8.57 8.28 12.84
N ALA A 210 8.87 9.14 11.88
CA ALA A 210 9.13 8.76 10.51
C ALA A 210 10.56 8.22 10.38
N LYS A 211 10.71 6.93 10.07
CA LYS A 211 11.99 6.29 9.78
C LYS A 211 12.15 6.10 8.28
N GLU A 212 13.22 6.63 7.73
CA GLU A 212 13.61 6.41 6.34
C GLU A 212 14.42 5.11 6.24
N ASP A 213 14.15 4.33 5.19
CA ASP A 213 14.87 3.09 4.90
C ASP A 213 14.86 2.87 3.38
N SER A 214 16.01 3.07 2.76
CA SER A 214 16.16 2.96 1.30
C SER A 214 16.01 1.52 0.77
N VAL A 215 16.14 0.51 1.63
CA VAL A 215 16.08 -0.91 1.28
C VAL A 215 14.66 -1.45 1.49
N ASN A 216 14.14 -1.34 2.71
CA ASN A 216 12.86 -1.91 3.12
C ASN A 216 11.68 -0.94 2.94
N GLY A 217 11.95 0.33 2.62
CA GLY A 217 10.96 1.39 2.48
C GLY A 217 10.65 2.08 3.80
N ASN A 218 10.27 3.36 3.69
CA ASN A 218 10.01 4.24 4.81
C ASN A 218 8.82 3.77 5.67
N LYS A 219 8.90 3.98 7.00
CA LYS A 219 7.88 3.52 7.96
C LYS A 219 7.62 4.53 9.07
N CYS A 220 6.40 4.54 9.59
CA CYS A 220 6.10 5.12 10.89
C CYS A 220 6.41 4.07 11.95
N ILE A 221 7.32 4.40 12.86
CA ILE A 221 7.77 3.50 13.94
C ILE A 221 7.27 4.07 15.26
N SER A 222 6.71 3.20 16.10
CA SER A 222 6.32 3.57 17.47
C SER A 222 7.55 3.97 18.29
N CYS A 223 7.43 5.01 19.12
CA CYS A 223 8.49 5.39 20.05
C CYS A 223 8.91 4.23 20.97
N GLY A 224 7.95 3.36 21.32
CA GLY A 224 8.15 2.19 22.16
C GLY A 224 8.60 0.92 21.44
N ASP A 225 8.88 0.97 20.12
CA ASP A 225 9.28 -0.19 19.34
C ASP A 225 10.58 -0.80 19.89
N ALA A 226 10.62 -2.14 20.01
CA ALA A 226 11.74 -2.84 20.63
C ALA A 226 13.03 -2.82 19.79
N THR A 227 12.90 -2.71 18.47
CA THR A 227 14.05 -2.74 17.55
C THR A 227 14.52 -1.33 17.28
N ASP A 228 13.62 -0.51 16.75
CA ASP A 228 13.93 0.80 16.18
C ASP A 228 13.58 1.96 17.11
N GLY A 229 12.72 1.71 18.11
CA GLY A 229 12.37 2.65 19.16
C GLY A 229 13.22 2.47 20.42
N VAL A 230 12.68 2.97 21.53
CA VAL A 230 13.18 2.81 22.89
C VAL A 230 12.11 2.04 23.66
N THR A 231 12.42 0.81 24.09
CA THR A 231 11.48 -0.01 24.85
C THR A 231 10.88 0.76 26.03
N ASP A 232 9.57 0.61 26.25
CA ASP A 232 8.77 1.35 27.23
C ASP A 232 8.69 2.87 27.03
N CYS A 233 9.18 3.41 25.92
CA CYS A 233 9.01 4.82 25.62
C CYS A 233 7.58 5.13 25.16
N LYS A 234 6.96 6.11 25.81
CA LYS A 234 5.61 6.59 25.51
C LYS A 234 5.63 7.70 24.47
N THR A 235 6.49 8.69 24.67
CA THR A 235 6.67 9.79 23.72
C THR A 235 8.13 9.99 23.38
N CYS A 236 8.42 10.39 22.14
CA CYS A 236 9.77 10.60 21.69
C CYS A 236 9.87 11.74 20.66
N THR A 237 11.09 12.23 20.48
CA THR A 237 11.49 13.10 19.38
C THR A 237 12.20 12.26 18.33
N ALA A 238 11.86 12.53 17.06
CA ALA A 238 12.42 11.81 15.92
C ALA A 238 13.96 11.86 15.91
N PRO A 239 14.61 10.77 15.45
CA PRO A 239 16.07 10.73 15.33
C PRO A 239 16.59 11.68 14.24
N SER A 240 17.86 12.07 14.35
CA SER A 240 18.53 12.92 13.36
C SER A 240 19.13 12.14 12.18
N GLY A 241 19.08 10.80 12.19
CA GLY A 241 19.57 9.94 11.10
C GLY A 241 18.97 8.53 11.10
N GLU A 242 19.12 7.81 9.98
CA GLU A 242 18.49 6.50 9.71
C GLU A 242 18.86 5.41 10.73
N SER A 243 20.11 5.41 11.19
CA SER A 243 20.64 4.40 12.13
C SER A 243 20.56 4.82 13.60
N THR A 244 19.94 5.96 13.89
CA THR A 244 19.84 6.48 15.27
C THR A 244 18.46 6.20 15.85
N LYS A 245 18.40 5.76 17.11
CA LYS A 245 17.15 5.61 17.85
C LYS A 245 16.55 6.97 18.18
N PRO A 246 15.21 7.07 18.33
CA PRO A 246 14.59 8.32 18.75
C PRO A 246 15.01 8.72 20.17
N THR A 247 14.90 10.00 20.49
CA THR A 247 15.10 10.48 21.86
C THR A 247 13.80 10.36 22.63
N CYS A 248 13.76 9.49 23.63
CA CYS A 248 12.60 9.32 24.50
C CYS A 248 12.40 10.55 25.41
N THR A 249 11.17 11.05 25.48
CA THR A 249 10.78 12.23 26.27
C THR A 249 9.84 11.90 27.42
N GLU A 250 9.11 10.79 27.35
CA GLU A 250 8.28 10.27 28.43
C GLU A 250 8.26 8.73 28.36
N CYS A 251 8.34 8.06 29.51
CA CYS A 251 8.26 6.60 29.61
C CYS A 251 6.86 6.14 30.06
N ASN A 252 6.48 4.94 29.64
CA ASN A 252 5.33 4.20 30.16
C ASN A 252 5.66 3.55 31.52
N ASN A 253 4.66 2.92 32.13
CA ASN A 253 4.82 2.04 33.30
C ASN A 253 5.47 2.71 34.52
N ASN A 254 5.27 4.01 34.71
CA ASN A 254 5.89 4.83 35.78
C ASN A 254 7.43 4.85 35.77
N LYS A 255 8.07 4.38 34.70
CA LYS A 255 9.51 4.49 34.50
C LYS A 255 9.92 5.95 34.28
N ILE A 256 11.21 6.20 34.43
CA ILE A 256 11.83 7.51 34.23
C ILE A 256 12.79 7.46 33.03
N VAL A 257 12.96 8.61 32.37
CA VAL A 257 13.86 8.74 31.20
C VAL A 257 15.29 8.85 31.72
N LYS A 258 16.13 7.87 31.41
CA LYS A 258 17.58 7.95 31.64
C LYS A 258 18.27 8.52 30.40
N MET A 259 19.08 9.55 30.60
CA MET A 259 19.82 10.24 29.55
C MET A 259 21.30 9.85 29.61
N GLU A 260 21.79 9.24 28.55
CA GLU A 260 23.19 8.82 28.40
C GLU A 260 23.80 9.44 27.13
N PRO A 261 25.13 9.53 27.03
CA PRO A 261 25.78 10.02 25.81
C PRO A 261 25.42 9.20 24.55
N SER A 262 25.08 7.92 24.74
CA SER A 262 24.66 6.99 23.69
C SER A 262 23.17 7.10 23.31
N GLY A 263 22.37 7.85 24.07
CA GLY A 263 20.93 8.02 23.84
C GLY A 263 20.09 7.92 25.12
N THR A 264 18.78 7.79 24.95
CA THR A 264 17.83 7.69 26.07
C THR A 264 17.32 6.27 26.28
N SER A 265 17.05 5.91 27.53
CA SER A 265 16.39 4.66 27.90
C SER A 265 15.29 4.90 28.94
N CYS A 266 14.38 3.94 29.11
CA CYS A 266 13.36 3.95 30.15
C CYS A 266 13.72 2.95 31.25
N VAL A 267 13.93 3.45 32.47
CA VAL A 267 14.36 2.64 33.61
C VAL A 267 13.46 2.85 34.81
N GLU A 268 13.42 1.88 35.72
CA GLU A 268 12.81 2.09 37.04
C GLU A 268 13.59 3.15 37.82
N GLU A 269 12.90 3.92 38.67
CA GLU A 269 13.54 5.00 39.45
C GLU A 269 14.71 4.48 40.30
N ALA A 270 14.55 3.30 40.92
CA ALA A 270 15.60 2.66 41.71
C ALA A 270 16.85 2.26 40.92
N ALA A 271 16.77 2.18 39.58
CA ALA A 271 17.91 1.92 38.71
C ALA A 271 18.67 3.20 38.31
N CYS A 272 18.21 4.37 38.75
CA CYS A 272 18.94 5.63 38.61
C CYS A 272 20.01 5.79 39.68
N VAL A 273 21.03 4.96 39.59
CA VAL A 273 22.17 4.89 40.51
C VAL A 273 23.48 4.88 39.72
N ASP A 274 24.62 4.66 40.38
CA ASP A 274 25.93 4.48 39.75
C ASP A 274 26.39 5.66 38.87
N GLY A 275 26.44 6.86 39.46
CA GLY A 275 26.87 8.09 38.76
C GLY A 275 25.74 8.82 38.03
N PHE A 276 24.49 8.48 38.35
CA PHE A 276 23.29 9.18 37.88
C PHE A 276 22.43 9.63 39.07
N PHE A 277 21.58 10.62 38.85
CA PHE A 277 20.62 11.10 39.84
C PHE A 277 19.26 11.44 39.20
N VAL A 278 18.20 11.35 40.02
CA VAL A 278 16.86 11.79 39.60
C VAL A 278 16.79 13.31 39.71
N GLU A 279 16.58 13.99 38.59
CA GLU A 279 16.40 15.44 38.54
C GLU A 279 15.16 15.85 39.34
N THR A 280 15.23 17.01 40.00
CA THR A 280 14.08 17.62 40.68
C THR A 280 13.84 19.01 40.15
N VAL A 281 12.58 19.35 39.90
CA VAL A 281 12.14 20.70 39.51
C VAL A 281 11.27 21.23 40.63
N SER A 282 11.70 22.32 41.27
CA SER A 282 11.01 22.91 42.44
C SER A 282 10.74 21.90 43.58
N GLY A 283 11.66 20.95 43.79
CA GLY A 283 11.57 19.93 44.84
C GLY A 283 10.71 18.71 44.50
N THR A 284 10.16 18.61 43.28
CA THR A 284 9.44 17.42 42.80
C THR A 284 10.28 16.65 41.78
N PRO A 285 10.35 15.31 41.84
CA PRO A 285 11.06 14.50 40.84
C PRO A 285 10.54 14.76 39.41
N SER A 286 11.44 15.09 38.48
CA SER A 286 11.10 15.44 37.10
C SER A 286 10.94 14.22 36.17
N LYS A 287 11.01 13.00 36.73
CA LYS A 287 11.07 11.72 36.00
C LYS A 287 12.20 11.65 34.97
N LYS A 288 13.31 12.35 35.22
CA LYS A 288 14.55 12.27 34.44
C LYS A 288 15.70 11.78 35.30
N CYS A 289 16.50 10.88 34.76
CA CYS A 289 17.70 10.32 35.36
C CYS A 289 18.92 10.80 34.56
N THR A 290 19.75 11.63 35.17
CA THR A 290 20.80 12.39 34.49
C THR A 290 22.17 12.02 35.05
N ALA A 291 23.18 11.96 34.18
CA ALA A 291 24.55 11.70 34.58
C ALA A 291 25.08 12.81 35.48
N CYS A 292 25.88 12.44 36.48
CA CYS A 292 26.61 13.39 37.30
C CYS A 292 27.69 14.10 36.47
N ALA A 293 27.94 15.38 36.79
CA ALA A 293 28.95 16.18 36.09
C ALA A 293 30.40 15.71 36.37
N ASP A 294 30.60 14.94 37.44
CA ASP A 294 31.87 14.29 37.79
C ASP A 294 31.63 12.87 38.31
N SER A 295 32.69 12.05 38.32
CA SER A 295 32.67 10.64 38.75
C SER A 295 32.36 10.43 40.24
N ASN A 296 32.26 11.51 41.02
CA ASN A 296 31.94 11.49 42.45
C ASN A 296 30.57 12.11 42.77
N CYS A 297 29.81 12.56 41.77
CA CYS A 297 28.57 13.33 41.94
C CYS A 297 28.71 14.54 42.90
N ALA A 298 29.92 15.09 43.05
CA ALA A 298 30.24 16.08 44.06
C ALA A 298 29.75 17.50 43.68
N VAL A 299 29.49 17.73 42.38
CA VAL A 299 29.10 19.05 41.83
C VAL A 299 27.63 19.19 41.45
N CYS A 300 26.79 18.17 41.62
CA CYS A 300 25.34 18.28 41.42
C CYS A 300 24.71 19.00 42.63
N LYS A 301 25.05 20.28 42.81
CA LYS A 301 24.44 21.18 43.79
C LYS A 301 23.11 21.69 43.23
N LYS A 302 22.07 21.53 44.05
CA LYS A 302 20.73 22.13 43.90
C LYS A 302 20.75 23.55 43.35
#